data_AF-A0AA96GBP0-F1
#
_entry.id   AF-A0AA96GBP0-F1
#
_cell.length_a   1.000
_cell.length_b   1.000
_cell.length_c   1.000
_cell.angle_alpha   90.00
_cell.angle_beta   90.00
_cell.angle_gamma   90.00
#
_symmetry.space_group_name_H-M   'P 1'
#
loop_
_entity.id
_entity.type
_entity.pdbx_description
1 polymer ?
#
loop_
_entity_poly.entity_id
_entity_poly.type
_entity_poly.pdbx_seq_one_letter_code
_entity_poly.pdbx_strand_id
1 'polypeptide(L)'
;MLYFRTQPDAVFIPFVSQALNYELQAVRRVASHNDTDAWLVEYPAVGMLFTPYSALITLEELLIAHEASMVYRLTDYHWLLLYESLKNYCLWHNDQVHDESLSFAMLGGYRFGLVEFDTMTDRYFWDHEFMELLYADMDESDCCLCGDHTDRSEVDLSYGLRPHPDKLKLIPVEEPAWRIPEPEECGQWRLP
;
A
#
# COMPACT_ATOMS: atom_id res chain seq x y z
N MET A 1 -14.50 6.37 -0.95
CA MET A 1 -14.23 4.92 -0.99
C MET A 1 -13.27 4.62 -2.13
N LEU A 2 -12.26 3.78 -1.92
CA LEU A 2 -11.38 3.32 -3.01
C LEU A 2 -12.06 2.23 -3.85
N TYR A 3 -11.78 2.18 -5.15
CA TYR A 3 -12.41 1.26 -6.10
C TYR A 3 -11.64 -0.07 -6.25
N PHE A 4 -11.94 -1.00 -5.35
CA PHE A 4 -11.47 -2.40 -5.38
C PHE A 4 -12.18 -3.27 -6.45
N ARG A 5 -11.76 -4.53 -6.59
CA ARG A 5 -12.38 -5.53 -7.48
C ARG A 5 -13.77 -5.93 -7.01
N THR A 6 -13.91 -6.27 -5.74
CA THR A 6 -15.18 -6.57 -5.09
C THR A 6 -15.55 -5.42 -4.16
N GLN A 7 -16.85 -5.19 -3.97
CA GLN A 7 -17.31 -4.16 -3.05
C GLN A 7 -16.74 -4.43 -1.64
N PRO A 8 -16.00 -3.48 -1.03
CA PRO A 8 -15.51 -3.60 0.33
C PRO A 8 -16.66 -3.87 1.31
N ASP A 9 -16.49 -4.87 2.16
CA ASP A 9 -17.43 -5.15 3.24
C ASP A 9 -17.15 -4.29 4.47
N ALA A 10 -18.01 -4.44 5.48
CA ALA A 10 -17.95 -3.64 6.71
C ALA A 10 -16.70 -3.90 7.58
N VAL A 11 -15.94 -4.96 7.32
CA VAL A 11 -14.68 -5.27 8.00
C VAL A 11 -13.50 -4.73 7.20
N PHE A 12 -13.49 -4.94 5.89
CA PHE A 12 -12.40 -4.50 5.04
C PHE A 12 -12.28 -2.97 4.94
N ILE A 13 -13.41 -2.25 4.95
CA ILE A 13 -13.41 -0.77 4.96
C ILE A 13 -12.58 -0.20 6.11
N PRO A 14 -12.89 -0.48 7.40
CA PRO A 14 -12.08 0.02 8.49
C PRO A 14 -10.68 -0.57 8.52
N PHE A 15 -10.45 -1.76 7.96
CA PHE A 15 -9.12 -2.37 7.88
C PHE A 15 -8.18 -1.52 7.03
N VAL A 16 -8.63 -1.14 5.84
CA VAL A 16 -7.89 -0.24 4.94
C VAL A 16 -7.61 1.10 5.61
N SER A 17 -8.61 1.68 6.31
CA SER A 17 -8.40 2.93 7.05
C SER A 17 -7.32 2.79 8.12
N GLN A 18 -7.29 1.69 8.87
CA GLN A 18 -6.27 1.47 9.89
C GLN A 18 -4.88 1.23 9.28
N ALA A 19 -4.80 0.47 8.20
CA ALA A 19 -3.55 0.22 7.49
C ALA A 19 -2.94 1.53 6.96
N LEU A 20 -3.75 2.37 6.28
CA LEU A 20 -3.30 3.67 5.80
C LEU A 20 -2.88 4.61 6.94
N ASN A 21 -3.63 4.63 8.05
CA ASN A 21 -3.24 5.44 9.21
C ASN A 21 -1.96 4.95 9.88
N TYR A 22 -1.81 3.63 10.02
CA TYR A 22 -0.60 3.01 10.55
C TYR A 22 0.61 3.43 9.72
N GLU A 23 0.50 3.29 8.41
CA GLU A 23 1.58 3.63 7.47
C GLU A 23 1.89 5.13 7.49
N LEU A 24 0.86 5.98 7.51
CA LEU A 24 1.04 7.43 7.62
C LEU A 24 1.86 7.82 8.85
N GLN A 25 1.63 7.18 10.00
CA GLN A 25 2.42 7.44 11.20
C GLN A 25 3.86 6.92 11.06
N ALA A 26 4.07 5.78 10.40
CA ALA A 26 5.41 5.27 10.13
C ALA A 26 6.20 6.23 9.21
N VAL A 27 5.64 6.58 8.04
CA VAL A 27 6.27 7.48 7.08
C VAL A 27 6.50 8.88 7.66
N ARG A 28 5.56 9.41 8.46
CA ARG A 28 5.73 10.70 9.15
C ARG A 28 6.97 10.75 10.04
N ARG A 29 7.27 9.65 10.75
CA ARG A 29 8.47 9.58 11.59
C ARG A 29 9.75 9.64 10.77
N VAL A 30 9.81 8.95 9.63
CA VAL A 30 10.98 9.01 8.74
C VAL A 30 11.10 10.39 8.09
N ALA A 31 10.00 10.93 7.57
CA ALA A 31 9.94 12.24 6.93
C ALA A 31 10.35 13.38 7.87
N SER A 32 9.98 13.35 9.16
CA SER A 32 10.32 14.40 10.12
C SER A 32 11.82 14.51 10.42
N HIS A 33 12.56 13.41 10.26
CA HIS A 33 14.00 13.38 10.47
C HIS A 33 14.79 13.63 9.17
N ASN A 34 14.09 13.75 8.02
CA ASN A 34 14.68 13.84 6.69
C ASN A 34 15.74 12.75 6.43
N ASP A 35 15.53 11.57 7.03
CA ASP A 35 16.47 10.45 6.99
C ASP A 35 16.18 9.58 5.76
N THR A 36 16.87 9.91 4.66
CA THR A 36 16.65 9.23 3.39
C THR A 36 17.25 7.82 3.37
N ASP A 37 18.29 7.58 4.17
CA ASP A 37 18.87 6.24 4.28
C ASP A 37 17.92 5.31 5.05
N ALA A 38 17.36 5.78 6.17
CA ALA A 38 16.32 5.04 6.88
C ALA A 38 15.10 4.78 6.00
N TRP A 39 14.69 5.76 5.18
CA TRP A 39 13.61 5.60 4.21
C TRP A 39 13.86 4.45 3.23
N LEU A 40 15.03 4.41 2.59
CA LEU A 40 15.36 3.36 1.62
C LEU A 40 15.54 1.99 2.28
N VAL A 41 15.92 1.95 3.55
CA VAL A 41 16.02 0.70 4.33
C VAL A 41 14.63 0.17 4.71
N GLU A 42 13.74 1.03 5.18
CA GLU A 42 12.38 0.64 5.58
C GLU A 42 11.47 0.36 4.38
N TYR A 43 11.65 1.11 3.29
CA TYR A 43 10.82 1.08 2.09
C TYR A 43 11.67 0.92 0.83
N PRO A 44 12.40 -0.21 0.65
CA PRO A 44 13.32 -0.36 -0.46
C PRO A 44 12.63 -0.28 -1.83
N ALA A 45 11.43 -0.84 -1.95
CA ALA A 45 10.62 -0.82 -3.16
C ALA A 45 9.99 0.56 -3.43
N VAL A 46 9.21 1.05 -2.46
CA VAL A 46 8.48 2.32 -2.57
C VAL A 46 9.45 3.51 -2.61
N GLY A 47 10.58 3.41 -1.93
CA GLY A 47 11.54 4.50 -1.79
C GLY A 47 12.32 4.84 -3.05
N MET A 48 12.34 3.94 -4.04
CA MET A 48 12.84 4.24 -5.38
C MET A 48 11.91 5.17 -6.17
N LEU A 49 10.60 5.10 -5.90
CA LEU A 49 9.57 5.86 -6.62
C LEU A 49 9.12 7.10 -5.85
N PHE A 50 9.16 7.04 -4.52
CA PHE A 50 8.69 8.10 -3.65
C PHE A 50 9.78 8.60 -2.73
N THR A 51 9.81 9.91 -2.53
CA THR A 51 10.42 10.50 -1.33
C THR A 51 9.48 10.31 -0.13
N PRO A 52 9.98 10.37 1.12
CA PRO A 52 9.13 10.30 2.30
C PRO A 52 7.97 11.31 2.26
N TYR A 53 8.25 12.53 1.78
CA TYR A 53 7.25 13.60 1.71
C TYR A 53 6.18 13.33 0.65
N SER A 54 6.57 12.87 -0.53
CA SER A 54 5.59 12.50 -1.58
C SER A 54 4.76 11.29 -1.17
N ALA A 55 5.36 10.27 -0.53
CA ALA A 55 4.61 9.13 -0.02
C ALA A 55 3.58 9.57 1.03
N LEU A 56 3.98 10.46 1.94
CA LEU A 56 3.09 11.02 2.95
C LEU A 56 1.89 11.73 2.34
N ILE A 57 2.10 12.62 1.36
CA ILE A 57 0.99 13.31 0.67
C ILE A 57 0.07 12.31 -0.01
N THR A 58 0.62 11.36 -0.76
CA THR A 58 -0.19 10.38 -1.51
C THR A 58 -0.96 9.44 -0.58
N LEU A 59 -0.39 9.06 0.57
CA LEU A 59 -1.10 8.28 1.60
C LEU A 59 -2.24 9.08 2.25
N GLU A 60 -2.05 10.40 2.48
CA GLU A 60 -3.11 11.27 2.99
C GLU A 60 -4.26 11.39 1.98
N GLU A 61 -3.93 11.56 0.68
CA GLU A 61 -4.90 11.58 -0.40
C GLU A 61 -5.67 10.25 -0.49
N LEU A 62 -4.99 9.12 -0.34
CA LEU A 62 -5.63 7.80 -0.31
C LEU A 62 -6.59 7.64 0.86
N LEU A 63 -6.20 8.09 2.06
CA LEU A 63 -7.05 8.01 3.23
C LEU A 63 -8.31 8.88 3.06
N ILE A 64 -8.15 10.14 2.61
CA ILE A 64 -9.26 11.05 2.34
C ILE A 64 -10.19 10.45 1.27
N ALA A 65 -9.62 9.94 0.19
CA ALA A 65 -10.40 9.32 -0.88
C ALA A 65 -11.11 8.06 -0.42
N HIS A 66 -10.53 7.27 0.48
CA HIS A 66 -11.16 6.08 1.06
C HIS A 66 -12.37 6.44 1.92
N GLU A 67 -12.26 7.49 2.74
CA GLU A 67 -13.32 7.96 3.63
C GLU A 67 -14.42 8.76 2.90
N ALA A 68 -14.16 9.24 1.69
CA ALA A 68 -15.13 10.00 0.90
C ALA A 68 -16.36 9.16 0.51
N SER A 69 -17.50 9.84 0.29
CA SER A 69 -18.71 9.21 -0.27
C SER A 69 -18.57 8.84 -1.75
N MET A 70 -17.70 9.53 -2.49
CA MET A 70 -17.39 9.23 -3.88
C MET A 70 -16.43 8.04 -4.00
N VAL A 71 -16.53 7.30 -5.10
CA VAL A 71 -15.66 6.17 -5.40
C VAL A 71 -14.49 6.62 -6.28
N TYR A 72 -13.26 6.20 -5.95
CA TYR A 72 -12.05 6.60 -6.67
C TYR A 72 -11.25 5.40 -7.17
N ARG A 73 -10.92 5.41 -8.46
CA ARG A 73 -9.99 4.47 -9.08
C ARG A 73 -8.55 4.90 -8.77
N LEU A 74 -7.77 3.93 -8.33
CA LEU A 74 -6.35 4.05 -8.05
C LEU A 74 -5.52 3.90 -9.32
N THR A 75 -4.35 4.55 -9.35
CA THR A 75 -3.29 4.29 -10.33
C THR A 75 -2.30 3.27 -9.76
N ASP A 76 -1.39 2.74 -10.58
CA ASP A 76 -0.42 1.73 -10.15
C ASP A 76 0.44 2.18 -8.97
N TYR A 77 0.81 3.47 -8.94
CA TYR A 77 1.54 4.09 -7.83
C TYR A 77 0.74 4.10 -6.52
N HIS A 78 -0.57 4.34 -6.62
CA HIS A 78 -1.46 4.28 -5.46
C HIS A 78 -1.68 2.83 -5.00
N TRP A 79 -1.82 1.89 -5.95
CA TRP A 79 -1.92 0.46 -5.65
C TRP A 79 -0.68 -0.04 -4.93
N LEU A 80 0.50 0.38 -5.36
CA LEU A 80 1.76 0.01 -4.72
C LEU A 80 1.83 0.51 -3.26
N LEU A 81 1.51 1.78 -3.01
CA LEU A 81 1.49 2.32 -1.64
C LEU A 81 0.45 1.64 -0.76
N LEU A 82 -0.75 1.39 -1.30
CA LEU A 82 -1.81 0.70 -0.58
C LEU A 82 -1.42 -0.75 -0.27
N TYR A 83 -0.80 -1.45 -1.22
CA TYR A 83 -0.31 -2.81 -1.06
C TYR A 83 0.71 -2.90 0.07
N GLU A 84 1.71 -2.01 0.07
CA GLU A 84 2.75 -1.99 1.11
C GLU A 84 2.13 -1.65 2.49
N SER A 85 1.22 -0.67 2.54
CA SER A 85 0.49 -0.31 3.77
C SER A 85 -0.29 -1.49 4.35
N LEU A 86 -1.02 -2.22 3.50
CA LEU A 86 -1.82 -3.37 3.93
C LEU A 86 -0.94 -4.52 4.40
N LYS A 87 0.17 -4.78 3.68
CA LYS A 87 1.14 -5.82 4.03
C LYS A 87 1.78 -5.55 5.39
N ASN A 88 2.29 -4.34 5.59
CA ASN A 88 2.92 -3.92 6.85
C ASN A 88 1.94 -3.99 8.02
N TYR A 89 0.70 -3.53 7.80
CA TYR A 89 -0.33 -3.62 8.82
C TYR A 89 -0.74 -5.07 9.13
N CYS A 90 -0.82 -5.96 8.13
CA CYS A 90 -1.09 -7.38 8.36
C CYS A 90 -0.02 -8.04 9.22
N LEU A 91 1.26 -7.78 8.93
CA LEU A 91 2.38 -8.30 9.72
C LEU A 91 2.28 -7.83 11.16
N TRP A 92 2.15 -6.51 11.36
CA TRP A 92 2.02 -5.94 12.70
C TRP A 92 0.81 -6.50 13.46
N HIS A 93 -0.37 -6.56 12.82
CA HIS A 93 -1.59 -7.07 13.43
C HIS A 93 -1.46 -8.55 13.82
N ASN A 94 -0.95 -9.39 12.90
CA ASN A 94 -0.77 -10.81 13.16
C ASN A 94 0.22 -11.07 14.29
N ASP A 95 1.28 -10.27 14.40
CA ASP A 95 2.22 -10.33 15.52
C ASP A 95 1.50 -10.02 16.86
N GLN A 96 0.62 -9.00 16.89
CA GLN A 96 -0.16 -8.68 18.09
C GLN A 96 -1.11 -9.83 18.50
N VAL A 97 -1.71 -10.51 17.52
CA VAL A 97 -2.62 -11.65 17.75
C VAL A 97 -1.84 -12.90 18.21
N HIS A 98 -0.63 -13.12 17.68
CA HIS A 98 0.21 -14.27 18.02
C HIS A 98 0.85 -14.18 19.42
N ASP A 99 1.17 -12.98 19.90
CA ASP A 99 1.86 -12.77 21.19
C ASP A 99 0.95 -12.99 22.43
N GLU A 100 -0.16 -13.74 22.27
CA GLU A 100 -1.19 -14.11 23.26
C GLU A 100 -1.82 -12.95 24.07
N SER A 101 -1.47 -11.70 23.77
CA SER A 101 -2.00 -10.53 24.46
C SER A 101 -3.49 -10.32 24.19
N LEU A 102 -3.96 -10.71 23.00
CA LEU A 102 -5.37 -10.68 22.57
C LEU A 102 -5.63 -11.80 21.55
N SER A 103 -6.64 -12.65 21.78
CA SER A 103 -7.06 -13.68 20.81
C SER A 103 -7.73 -13.11 19.53
N PHE A 104 -8.06 -11.83 19.53
CA PHE A 104 -8.69 -11.10 18.43
C PHE A 104 -8.50 -9.59 18.63
N ALA A 105 -8.43 -8.82 17.55
CA ALA A 105 -8.53 -7.36 17.62
C ALA A 105 -9.96 -6.89 17.30
N MET A 106 -10.31 -5.71 17.80
CA MET A 106 -11.57 -5.04 17.49
C MET A 106 -11.36 -4.02 16.38
N LEU A 107 -12.13 -4.14 15.30
CA LEU A 107 -12.08 -3.21 14.17
C LEU A 107 -13.49 -2.88 13.71
N GLY A 108 -13.88 -1.61 13.83
CA GLY A 108 -15.24 -1.17 13.47
C GLY A 108 -16.37 -1.90 14.21
N GLY A 109 -16.09 -2.48 15.39
CA GLY A 109 -17.04 -3.30 16.15
C GLY A 109 -17.01 -4.80 15.82
N TYR A 110 -16.19 -5.24 14.87
CA TYR A 110 -15.99 -6.64 14.51
C TYR A 110 -14.75 -7.22 15.19
N ARG A 111 -14.83 -8.52 15.52
CA ARG A 111 -13.67 -9.30 15.95
C ARG A 111 -13.05 -9.97 14.75
N PHE A 112 -11.76 -9.79 14.56
CA PHE A 112 -11.03 -10.47 13.49
C PHE A 112 -9.70 -11.00 14.06
N GLY A 113 -9.36 -12.21 13.63
CA GLY A 113 -8.16 -12.93 14.07
C GLY A 113 -7.00 -12.69 13.11
N LEU A 114 -6.24 -13.74 12.82
CA LEU A 114 -5.17 -13.66 11.83
C LEU A 114 -5.72 -13.30 10.45
N VAL A 115 -4.97 -12.44 9.75
CA VAL A 115 -5.27 -12.01 8.39
C VAL A 115 -4.26 -12.64 7.46
N GLU A 116 -4.76 -13.35 6.46
CA GLU A 116 -3.93 -13.92 5.40
C GLU A 116 -3.91 -12.92 4.24
N PHE A 117 -2.74 -12.29 4.06
CA PHE A 117 -2.59 -11.13 3.17
C PHE A 117 -2.85 -11.50 1.70
N ASP A 118 -2.38 -12.66 1.26
CA ASP A 118 -2.50 -13.11 -0.12
C ASP A 118 -3.97 -13.35 -0.53
N THR A 119 -4.78 -13.96 0.33
CA THR A 119 -6.23 -14.12 0.13
C THR A 119 -6.94 -12.78 0.06
N MET A 120 -6.50 -11.80 0.87
CA MET A 120 -7.07 -10.46 0.85
C MET A 120 -6.75 -9.76 -0.48
N THR A 121 -5.52 -9.85 -0.97
CA THR A 121 -5.15 -9.27 -2.26
C THR A 121 -5.89 -9.95 -3.40
N ASP A 122 -5.97 -11.28 -3.42
CA ASP A 122 -6.71 -12.03 -4.46
C ASP A 122 -8.19 -11.65 -4.55
N ARG A 123 -8.79 -11.32 -3.40
CA ARG A 123 -10.20 -10.94 -3.29
C ARG A 123 -10.46 -9.51 -3.78
N TYR A 124 -9.68 -8.55 -3.29
CA TYR A 124 -9.98 -7.12 -3.47
C TYR A 124 -9.16 -6.42 -4.56
N PHE A 125 -8.02 -6.95 -4.98
CA PHE A 125 -7.19 -6.30 -6.01
C PHE A 125 -7.66 -6.73 -7.41
N TRP A 126 -7.60 -5.81 -8.36
CA TRP A 126 -8.00 -6.07 -9.75
C TRP A 126 -6.98 -6.96 -10.47
N ASP A 127 -5.71 -6.66 -10.26
CA ASP A 127 -4.53 -7.33 -10.77
C ASP A 127 -3.33 -6.98 -9.89
N HIS A 128 -2.16 -7.48 -10.25
CA HIS A 128 -0.88 -7.18 -9.60
C HIS A 128 0.11 -6.55 -10.59
N GLU A 129 -0.37 -5.92 -11.67
CA GLU A 129 0.51 -5.32 -12.70
C GLU A 129 1.34 -4.17 -12.13
N PHE A 130 0.82 -3.47 -11.10
CA PHE A 130 1.58 -2.46 -10.37
C PHE A 130 2.88 -2.99 -9.72
N MET A 131 3.00 -4.32 -9.52
CA MET A 131 4.22 -4.94 -9.01
C MET A 131 5.34 -4.94 -10.07
N GLU A 132 5.03 -4.79 -11.36
CA GLU A 132 6.05 -4.62 -12.40
C GLU A 132 6.88 -3.35 -12.18
N LEU A 133 6.32 -2.33 -11.52
CA LEU A 133 7.06 -1.13 -11.09
C LEU A 133 8.23 -1.46 -10.17
N LEU A 134 8.18 -2.60 -9.46
CA LEU A 134 9.25 -3.07 -8.58
C LEU A 134 10.41 -3.71 -9.32
N TYR A 135 10.15 -4.25 -10.51
CA TYR A 135 11.12 -5.01 -11.30
C TYR A 135 11.64 -4.24 -12.50
N ALA A 136 11.01 -3.12 -12.87
CA ALA A 136 11.43 -2.27 -13.99
C ALA A 136 12.89 -1.81 -13.90
N ASP A 137 13.46 -1.72 -12.70
CA ASP A 137 14.86 -1.32 -12.45
C ASP A 137 15.87 -2.47 -12.39
N MET A 138 15.42 -3.72 -12.29
CA MET A 138 16.37 -4.84 -12.24
C MET A 138 17.06 -5.09 -13.59
N ASP A 139 16.47 -4.64 -14.69
CA ASP A 139 17.01 -4.85 -16.05
C ASP A 139 17.97 -3.72 -16.52
N GLU A 140 17.98 -2.55 -15.87
CA GLU A 140 18.93 -1.47 -16.21
C GLU A 140 20.27 -1.55 -15.46
N SER A 141 20.43 -2.48 -14.52
CA SER A 141 21.69 -2.68 -13.79
C SER A 141 22.76 -3.47 -14.58
N ASP A 142 22.46 -3.93 -15.80
CA ASP A 142 23.45 -4.61 -16.67
C ASP A 142 24.02 -3.73 -17.79
N CYS A 143 23.66 -2.44 -17.84
CA CYS A 143 24.20 -1.49 -18.82
C CYS A 143 24.90 -0.29 -18.17
N CYS A 144 26.04 -0.50 -17.50
CA CYS A 144 27.16 0.45 -17.50
C CYS A 144 28.42 -0.15 -16.83
N LEU A 145 29.21 -0.88 -17.61
CA LEU A 145 30.65 -1.05 -17.33
C LEU A 145 31.39 0.24 -17.70
N CYS A 146 32.34 0.62 -16.84
CA CYS A 146 33.50 1.53 -17.04
C CYS A 146 33.34 3.00 -16.58
N GLY A 147 34.10 3.38 -15.54
CA GLY A 147 34.47 4.78 -15.27
C GLY A 147 34.84 5.07 -13.82
N ASP A 148 36.12 5.37 -13.61
CA ASP A 148 36.74 5.79 -12.35
C ASP A 148 36.00 6.94 -11.62
N HIS A 149 36.08 6.90 -10.28
CA HIS A 149 35.89 8.01 -9.33
C HIS A 149 34.56 8.78 -9.34
N THR A 150 33.66 8.42 -8.41
CA THR A 150 32.81 9.41 -7.75
C THR A 150 32.40 8.97 -6.36
N ASP A 151 32.44 9.93 -5.43
CA ASP A 151 32.05 9.81 -4.04
C ASP A 151 30.69 9.14 -3.86
N ARG A 152 30.67 8.17 -2.94
CA ARG A 152 29.48 7.39 -2.57
C ARG A 152 28.55 8.15 -1.61
N SER A 153 28.56 9.50 -1.63
CA SER A 153 27.84 10.33 -0.65
C SER A 153 26.69 11.17 -1.22
N GLU A 154 26.41 11.10 -2.51
CA GLU A 154 25.24 11.73 -3.10
C GLU A 154 24.67 10.75 -4.14
N VAL A 155 23.89 9.77 -3.66
CA VAL A 155 22.85 9.20 -4.52
C VAL A 155 21.94 10.37 -4.85
N ASP A 156 22.19 10.97 -6.00
CA ASP A 156 21.42 12.06 -6.55
C ASP A 156 20.00 11.52 -6.78
N LEU A 157 19.12 11.70 -5.78
CA LEU A 157 17.69 11.34 -5.73
C LEU A 157 16.85 12.04 -6.83
N SER A 158 17.50 12.58 -7.85
CA SER A 158 16.93 13.34 -8.96
C SER A 158 16.89 12.58 -10.29
N TYR A 159 17.43 11.36 -10.38
CA TYR A 159 17.33 10.55 -11.60
C TYR A 159 16.21 9.50 -11.52
N GLY A 160 15.12 9.74 -12.26
CA GLY A 160 14.48 8.67 -13.03
C GLY A 160 13.01 8.35 -12.77
N LEU A 161 12.58 8.19 -11.51
CA LEU A 161 11.39 7.35 -11.27
C LEU A 161 10.27 7.97 -10.43
N ARG A 162 10.39 9.26 -10.08
CA ARG A 162 9.29 9.92 -9.38
C ARG A 162 8.07 9.95 -10.30
N PRO A 163 6.91 9.44 -9.87
CA PRO A 163 5.71 9.48 -10.69
C PRO A 163 5.42 10.91 -11.10
N HIS A 164 5.17 11.11 -12.39
CA HIS A 164 4.69 12.40 -12.88
C HIS A 164 3.41 12.78 -12.11
N PRO A 165 3.19 14.03 -11.69
CA PRO A 165 2.02 14.41 -10.89
C PRO A 165 0.68 13.99 -11.52
N ASP A 166 0.59 13.94 -12.85
CA ASP A 166 -0.60 13.44 -13.55
C ASP A 166 -0.88 11.94 -13.34
N LYS A 167 0.15 11.15 -13.05
CA LYS A 167 0.05 9.72 -12.70
C LYS A 167 -0.33 9.50 -11.22
N LEU A 168 -0.33 10.56 -10.41
CA LEU A 168 -0.80 10.57 -9.02
C LEU A 168 -2.21 11.16 -8.87
N LYS A 169 -2.99 11.23 -9.95
CA LYS A 169 -4.38 11.70 -9.88
C LYS A 169 -5.34 10.54 -9.69
N LEU A 170 -6.07 10.56 -8.58
CA LEU A 170 -7.22 9.67 -8.37
C LEU A 170 -8.35 10.03 -9.32
N ILE A 171 -8.98 9.01 -9.92
CA ILE A 171 -10.02 9.19 -10.93
C ILE A 171 -11.38 8.85 -10.31
N PRO A 172 -12.35 9.79 -10.27
CA PRO A 172 -13.69 9.48 -9.76
C PRO A 172 -14.38 8.44 -10.64
N VAL A 173 -15.16 7.56 -10.01
CA VAL A 173 -15.94 6.52 -10.67
C VAL A 173 -17.41 6.77 -10.36
N GLU A 174 -18.17 7.20 -11.38
CA GLU A 174 -19.59 7.50 -11.23
C GLU A 174 -20.43 6.22 -11.06
N GLU A 175 -20.11 5.18 -11.83
CA GLU A 175 -20.82 3.89 -11.82
C GLU A 175 -19.85 2.74 -11.52
N PRO A 176 -19.61 2.41 -10.25
CA PRO A 176 -18.68 1.36 -9.88
C PRO A 176 -19.27 -0.03 -10.20
N ALA A 177 -18.65 -0.72 -11.15
CA ALA A 177 -18.98 -2.09 -11.53
C ALA A 177 -18.18 -3.09 -10.68
N TRP A 178 -18.60 -3.30 -9.43
CA TRP A 178 -17.98 -4.28 -8.54
C TRP A 178 -18.21 -5.70 -9.04
N ARG A 179 -17.19 -6.56 -8.99
CA ARG A 179 -17.37 -8.01 -9.18
C ARG A 179 -18.25 -8.54 -8.05
N ILE A 180 -19.27 -9.29 -8.41
CA ILE A 180 -20.06 -10.08 -7.46
C ILE A 180 -19.27 -11.37 -7.19
N PRO A 181 -18.82 -11.63 -5.96
CA PRO A 181 -18.10 -12.86 -5.64
C PRO A 181 -18.99 -14.08 -5.87
N GLU A 182 -18.40 -15.18 -6.32
CA GLU A 182 -19.13 -16.43 -6.42
C GLU A 182 -19.44 -16.98 -5.02
N PRO A 183 -20.53 -17.76 -4.83
CA PRO A 183 -20.88 -18.30 -3.51
C PRO A 183 -19.76 -19.12 -2.84
N GLU A 184 -18.90 -19.74 -3.65
CA GLU A 184 -17.75 -20.52 -3.20
C GLU A 184 -16.63 -19.62 -2.63
N GLU A 185 -16.48 -18.41 -3.15
CA GLU A 185 -15.54 -17.37 -2.67
C GLU A 185 -16.08 -16.64 -1.40
N CYS A 186 -17.36 -16.81 -1.09
CA CYS A 186 -17.99 -16.27 0.13
C CYS A 186 -17.77 -17.18 1.36
N GLY A 187 -17.22 -18.38 1.16
CA GLY A 187 -17.03 -19.36 2.22
C GLY A 187 -15.68 -19.22 2.94
N GLN A 188 -15.66 -18.54 4.10
CA GLN A 188 -14.98 -19.01 5.33
C GLN A 188 -15.09 -18.09 6.56
N TRP A 189 -15.90 -17.02 6.55
CA TRP A 189 -16.31 -16.35 7.80
C TRP A 189 -17.53 -17.02 8.43
N ARG A 190 -17.53 -18.35 8.56
CA ARG A 190 -18.51 -19.01 9.44
C ARG A 190 -17.97 -18.87 10.86
N LEU A 191 -18.52 -17.91 11.60
CA LEU A 191 -18.42 -17.93 13.06
C LEU A 191 -18.92 -19.30 13.56
N PRO A 192 -18.24 -19.93 14.54
CA PRO A 192 -18.71 -21.16 15.17
C PRO A 192 -20.07 -20.99 15.85
#